data_AF-X0TZB5-F1
#
_entry.id   AF-X0TZB5-F1
#
_cell.length_a   1.000
_cell.length_b   1.000
_cell.length_c   1.000
_cell.angle_alpha   90.00
_cell.angle_beta   90.00
_cell.angle_gamma   90.00
#
_symmetry.space_group_name_H-M   'P 1'
#
loop_
_entity.id
_entity.type
_entity.pdbx_description
1 polymer ?
#
loop_
_entity_poly.entity_id
_entity_poly.type
_entity_poly.pdbx_seq_one_letter_code
_entity_poly.pdbx_strand_id
1 'polypeptide(L)'
;GGSLYTFGFEDWKDFSQDYSSDSQIIRTITYKLRIPRIILLFIYDKIPPRKVRFTRRNVYKRDGSRCQYCGKKFKSEDLNLDHVIPVSRGGKDSWYNVVCSCVPCNLRKGDKSLVEVGMSLVRKPIRPNWRSFVKCNFAEINEENWKDFLDLAYWNVELEEDKE
;
A
#
# COMPACT_ATOMS: atom_id res chain seq x y z
N GLY A 1 -37.53 -1.32 8.91
CA GLY A 1 -36.59 -0.78 7.92
C GLY A 1 -36.28 0.64 8.31
N GLY A 2 -35.03 0.95 8.66
CA GLY A 2 -34.64 2.32 9.00
C GLY A 2 -34.53 3.15 7.73
N SER A 3 -35.13 4.34 7.72
CA SER A 3 -34.99 5.29 6.61
C SER A 3 -33.54 5.75 6.52
N LEU A 4 -32.91 5.57 5.37
CA LEU A 4 -31.60 6.12 5.06
C LEU A 4 -31.76 7.54 4.54
N TYR A 5 -30.99 8.48 5.09
CA TYR A 5 -30.98 9.87 4.66
C TYR A 5 -29.62 10.20 4.05
N THR A 6 -29.63 10.86 2.90
CA THR A 6 -28.43 11.37 2.23
C THR A 6 -28.27 12.85 2.51
N PHE A 7 -27.05 13.27 2.85
CA PHE A 7 -26.72 14.67 3.12
C PHE A 7 -25.61 15.13 2.18
N GLY A 8 -25.68 16.39 1.75
CA GLY A 8 -24.52 17.08 1.20
C GLY A 8 -23.45 17.29 2.28
N PHE A 9 -22.25 17.70 1.89
CA PHE A 9 -21.17 17.92 2.85
C PHE A 9 -21.50 19.01 3.87
N GLU A 10 -22.02 20.16 3.41
CA GLU A 10 -22.37 21.27 4.31
C GLU A 10 -23.54 20.90 5.22
N ASP A 11 -24.60 20.27 4.70
CA ASP A 11 -25.72 19.81 5.52
C ASP A 11 -25.28 18.80 6.59
N TRP A 12 -24.37 17.89 6.25
CA TRP A 12 -23.81 16.92 7.20
C TRP A 12 -22.96 17.59 8.26
N LYS A 13 -22.19 18.61 7.88
CA LYS A 13 -21.37 19.39 8.79
C LYS A 13 -22.25 20.16 9.77
N ASP A 14 -23.30 20.82 9.32
CA ASP A 14 -24.23 21.55 10.19
C ASP A 14 -24.94 20.59 11.15
N PHE A 15 -25.46 19.47 10.63
CA PHE A 15 -26.06 18.40 11.44
C PHE A 15 -25.10 17.81 12.49
N SER A 16 -23.78 17.87 12.23
CA SER A 16 -22.76 17.36 13.13
C SER A 16 -22.43 18.28 14.30
N GLN A 17 -22.81 19.56 14.27
CA GLN A 17 -22.42 20.51 15.33
C GLN A 17 -23.13 20.21 16.66
N ASP A 18 -24.39 19.81 16.60
CA ASP A 18 -25.25 19.58 17.77
C ASP A 18 -25.17 18.15 18.32
N TYR A 19 -24.34 17.29 17.72
CA TYR A 19 -24.19 15.90 18.15
C TYR A 19 -23.36 15.82 19.45
N SER A 20 -23.97 15.30 20.51
CA SER A 20 -23.40 15.28 21.87
C SER A 20 -22.55 14.05 22.20
N SER A 21 -22.62 12.98 21.39
CA SER A 21 -21.84 11.76 21.65
C SER A 21 -20.42 11.87 21.10
N ASP A 22 -19.46 11.99 22.01
CA ASP A 22 -18.03 12.17 21.71
C ASP A 22 -17.37 10.96 21.03
N SER A 23 -17.96 9.77 21.15
CA SER A 23 -17.36 8.52 20.65
C SER A 23 -17.38 8.38 19.12
N GLN A 24 -18.16 9.21 18.42
CA GLN A 24 -18.38 9.08 16.96
C GLN A 24 -18.19 10.42 16.23
N ILE A 25 -17.27 11.26 16.70
CA ILE A 25 -17.01 12.59 16.13
C ILE A 25 -15.53 12.73 15.75
N ILE A 26 -15.28 13.24 14.54
CA ILE A 26 -14.01 13.81 14.11
C ILE A 26 -13.99 15.29 14.50
N ARG A 27 -12.99 15.71 15.26
CA ARG A 27 -12.80 17.11 15.64
C ARG A 27 -11.73 17.74 14.77
N THR A 28 -12.08 18.85 14.12
CA THR A 28 -11.13 19.71 13.43
C THR A 28 -10.84 20.94 14.29
N ILE A 29 -9.95 21.82 13.81
CA ILE A 29 -9.64 23.08 14.50
C ILE A 29 -10.89 23.99 14.56
N THR A 30 -11.77 23.93 13.56
CA THR A 30 -12.85 24.92 13.38
C THR A 30 -14.27 24.35 13.49
N TYR A 31 -14.46 23.04 13.40
CA TYR A 31 -15.78 22.40 13.49
C TYR A 31 -15.70 20.91 13.85
N LYS A 32 -16.85 20.34 14.22
CA LYS A 32 -17.03 18.90 14.48
C LYS A 32 -17.70 18.21 13.30
N LEU A 33 -17.34 16.96 13.02
CA LEU A 33 -18.02 16.10 12.05
C LEU A 33 -18.38 14.78 12.71
N ARG A 34 -19.65 14.39 12.70
CA ARG A 34 -20.04 13.02 13.04
C ARG A 34 -19.42 12.08 11.99
N ILE A 35 -18.88 10.95 12.43
CA ILE A 35 -18.27 9.96 11.55
C ILE A 35 -19.37 9.43 10.59
N PRO A 36 -19.29 9.73 9.28
CA PRO A 36 -20.27 9.22 8.34
C PRO A 36 -20.14 7.70 8.25
N ARG A 37 -21.26 6.99 8.33
CA ARG A 37 -21.29 5.52 8.22
C ARG A 37 -21.06 5.06 6.78
N ILE A 38 -21.53 5.85 5.82
CA ILE A 38 -21.55 5.55 4.39
C ILE A 38 -21.24 6.85 3.65
N ILE A 39 -20.33 6.78 2.69
CA ILE A 39 -19.99 7.89 1.80
C ILE A 39 -20.32 7.44 0.38
N LEU A 40 -21.28 8.11 -0.24
CA LEU A 40 -21.63 7.88 -1.64
C LEU A 40 -20.74 8.75 -2.52
N LEU A 41 -20.04 8.10 -3.45
CA LEU A 41 -19.17 8.78 -4.39
C LEU A 41 -19.87 8.87 -5.75
N PHE A 42 -20.45 10.03 -6.06
CA PHE A 42 -21.17 10.25 -7.32
C PHE A 42 -20.23 10.50 -8.51
N ILE A 43 -19.05 11.06 -8.25
CA ILE A 43 -18.05 11.38 -9.26
C ILE A 43 -16.71 10.83 -8.79
N TYR A 44 -16.12 9.94 -9.57
CA TYR A 44 -14.78 9.42 -9.34
C TYR A 44 -13.84 9.97 -10.40
N ASP A 45 -13.25 11.13 -10.13
CA ASP A 45 -12.08 11.56 -10.87
C ASP A 45 -10.86 10.83 -10.29
N LYS A 46 -10.26 9.96 -11.10
CA LYS A 46 -9.31 8.92 -10.68
C LYS A 46 -8.30 9.46 -9.67
N ILE A 47 -8.17 8.81 -8.51
CA ILE A 47 -7.08 9.14 -7.58
C ILE A 47 -5.75 8.87 -8.31
N PRO A 48 -4.83 9.85 -8.39
CA PRO A 48 -3.54 9.63 -9.05
C PRO A 48 -2.90 8.37 -8.47
N PRO A 49 -2.41 7.44 -9.30
CA PRO A 49 -1.87 6.19 -8.81
C PRO A 49 -0.74 6.51 -7.83
N ARG A 50 -1.01 6.27 -6.54
CA ARG A 50 -0.03 6.53 -5.49
C ARG A 50 1.15 5.61 -5.77
N LYS A 51 2.27 6.19 -6.16
CA LYS A 51 3.47 5.46 -6.51
C LYS A 51 4.27 5.21 -5.23
N VAL A 52 4.63 3.96 -4.95
CA VAL A 52 5.55 3.66 -3.82
C VAL A 52 6.86 4.38 -4.10
N ARG A 53 7.28 5.25 -3.17
CA ARG A 53 8.53 6.01 -3.25
C ARG A 53 9.72 5.06 -3.12
N PHE A 54 10.73 5.24 -3.96
CA PHE A 54 11.96 4.45 -3.90
C PHE A 54 12.83 4.97 -2.74
N THR A 55 12.78 4.28 -1.60
CA THR A 55 13.54 4.63 -0.38
C THR A 55 14.08 3.36 0.25
N ARG A 56 15.15 3.47 1.05
CA ARG A 56 15.75 2.33 1.77
C ARG A 56 14.72 1.54 2.58
N ARG A 57 13.90 2.23 3.38
CA ARG A 57 12.81 1.63 4.16
C ARG A 57 11.85 0.84 3.27
N ASN A 58 11.51 1.35 2.09
CA ASN A 58 10.56 0.69 1.22
C ASN A 58 11.17 -0.51 0.48
N VAL A 59 12.47 -0.48 0.14
CA VAL A 59 13.18 -1.66 -0.38
C VAL A 59 13.27 -2.76 0.68
N TYR A 60 13.60 -2.39 1.93
CA TYR A 60 13.66 -3.33 3.06
C TYR A 60 12.31 -3.99 3.30
N LYS A 61 11.22 -3.19 3.26
CA LYS A 61 9.85 -3.70 3.36
C LYS A 61 9.48 -4.62 2.19
N ARG A 62 9.82 -4.25 0.94
CA ARG A 62 9.56 -5.07 -0.26
C ARG A 62 10.20 -6.45 -0.14
N ASP A 63 11.44 -6.49 0.33
CA ASP A 63 12.24 -7.71 0.45
C ASP A 63 12.01 -8.46 1.77
N GLY A 64 11.11 -7.97 2.63
CA GLY A 64 10.79 -8.58 3.92
C GLY A 64 11.97 -8.64 4.90
N SER A 65 12.90 -7.67 4.80
CA SER A 65 14.18 -7.65 5.51
C SER A 65 15.00 -8.93 5.30
N ARG A 66 14.90 -9.55 4.13
CA ARG A 66 15.70 -10.72 3.73
C ARG A 66 16.77 -10.32 2.73
N CYS A 67 17.97 -10.84 2.92
CA CYS A 67 19.05 -10.74 1.94
C CYS A 67 18.62 -11.46 0.66
N GLN A 68 18.64 -10.76 -0.48
CA GLN A 68 18.23 -11.33 -1.76
C GLN A 68 19.26 -12.27 -2.37
N TYR A 69 20.44 -12.41 -1.76
CA TYR A 69 21.48 -13.36 -2.19
C TYR A 69 21.47 -14.67 -1.40
N CYS A 70 21.30 -14.62 -0.08
CA CYS A 70 21.32 -15.82 0.77
C CYS A 70 19.95 -16.21 1.36
N GLY A 71 18.90 -15.40 1.17
CA GLY A 71 17.53 -15.67 1.61
C GLY A 71 17.26 -15.52 3.12
N LYS A 72 18.32 -15.36 3.93
CA LYS A 72 18.22 -15.19 5.38
C LYS A 72 17.63 -13.82 5.73
N LYS A 73 16.87 -13.77 6.83
CA LYS A 73 16.26 -12.55 7.39
C LYS A 73 17.23 -11.91 8.40
N PHE A 74 17.31 -10.58 8.39
CA PHE A 74 18.24 -9.81 9.22
C PHE A 74 17.53 -8.61 9.87
N LYS A 75 18.16 -8.01 10.88
CA LYS A 75 17.76 -6.69 11.39
C LYS A 75 18.13 -5.61 10.38
N SER A 76 17.51 -4.44 10.51
CA SER A 76 17.73 -3.35 9.54
C SER A 76 19.16 -2.81 9.58
N GLU A 77 19.80 -2.84 10.75
CA GLU A 77 21.20 -2.43 10.95
C GLU A 77 22.19 -3.35 10.22
N ASP A 78 21.87 -4.64 10.06
CA ASP A 78 22.74 -5.64 9.42
C ASP A 78 22.49 -5.78 7.91
N LEU A 79 21.61 -4.94 7.36
CA LEU A 79 21.23 -4.91 5.95
C LEU A 79 21.78 -3.68 5.25
N ASN A 80 22.21 -3.91 4.02
CA ASN A 80 22.58 -2.90 3.04
C ASN A 80 21.63 -2.93 1.84
N LEU A 81 21.67 -1.85 1.06
CA LEU A 81 21.18 -1.87 -0.31
C LEU A 81 22.35 -2.18 -1.23
N ASP A 82 22.11 -3.02 -2.22
CA ASP A 82 23.10 -3.36 -3.23
C ASP A 82 22.49 -3.31 -4.63
N HIS A 83 23.31 -2.91 -5.59
CA HIS A 83 22.95 -2.87 -7.00
C HIS A 83 23.28 -4.22 -7.64
N VAL A 84 22.26 -4.91 -8.14
CA VAL A 84 22.38 -6.20 -8.84
C VAL A 84 23.38 -6.10 -10.01
N ILE A 85 23.21 -5.07 -10.83
CA ILE A 85 24.21 -4.59 -11.78
C ILE A 85 25.00 -3.48 -11.08
N PRO A 86 26.30 -3.63 -10.82
CA PRO A 86 27.12 -2.61 -10.17
C PRO A 86 27.07 -1.26 -10.89
N VAL A 87 27.17 -0.16 -10.12
CA VAL A 87 27.19 1.21 -10.68
C VAL A 87 28.34 1.39 -11.67
N SER A 88 29.52 0.82 -11.37
CA SER A 88 30.70 0.82 -12.27
C SER A 88 30.43 0.16 -13.63
N ARG A 89 29.38 -0.66 -13.73
CA ARG A 89 28.94 -1.34 -14.96
C ARG A 89 27.62 -0.77 -15.50
N GLY A 90 27.27 0.47 -15.13
CA GLY A 90 26.08 1.17 -15.61
C GLY A 90 24.79 0.87 -14.83
N GLY A 91 24.89 0.24 -13.67
CA GLY A 91 23.77 0.01 -12.76
C GLY A 91 23.08 1.31 -12.31
N LYS A 92 21.75 1.35 -12.37
CA LYS A 92 20.95 2.52 -11.97
C LYS A 92 20.30 2.33 -10.60
N ASP A 93 20.04 3.44 -9.91
CA ASP A 93 19.18 3.50 -8.73
C ASP A 93 17.72 3.29 -9.12
N SER A 94 17.26 2.04 -9.06
CA SER A 94 15.88 1.71 -9.43
C SER A 94 15.34 0.50 -8.69
N TRP A 95 14.01 0.40 -8.67
CA TRP A 95 13.28 -0.77 -8.17
C TRP A 95 13.66 -2.08 -8.84
N TYR A 96 14.29 -2.03 -10.02
CA TYR A 96 14.64 -3.20 -10.84
C TYR A 96 16.12 -3.58 -10.72
N ASN A 97 16.91 -2.79 -10.01
CA ASN A 97 18.35 -3.02 -9.86
C ASN A 97 18.82 -2.98 -8.41
N VAL A 98 18.02 -2.49 -7.46
CA VAL A 98 18.41 -2.40 -6.05
C VAL A 98 17.66 -3.42 -5.19
N VAL A 99 18.42 -4.13 -4.36
CA VAL A 99 17.95 -5.22 -3.46
C VAL A 99 18.53 -5.08 -2.06
N CYS A 100 17.90 -5.75 -1.09
CA CYS A 100 18.49 -5.94 0.23
C CYS A 100 19.61 -6.98 0.19
N SER A 101 20.73 -6.68 0.83
CA SER A 101 21.86 -7.60 0.99
C SER A 101 22.38 -7.56 2.43
N CYS A 102 22.73 -8.71 3.02
CA CYS A 102 23.50 -8.70 4.25
C CYS A 102 24.96 -8.30 3.98
N VAL A 103 25.67 -7.82 5.00
CA VAL A 103 27.07 -7.38 4.89
C VAL A 103 27.98 -8.42 4.23
N PRO A 104 27.98 -9.71 4.62
CA PRO A 104 28.88 -10.71 4.01
C PRO A 104 28.61 -10.95 2.52
N CYS A 105 27.32 -11.04 2.13
CA CYS A 105 26.98 -11.24 0.71
C CYS A 105 27.32 -10.01 -0.12
N ASN A 106 27.08 -8.81 0.42
CA ASN A 106 27.43 -7.55 -0.24
C ASN A 106 28.93 -7.46 -0.51
N LEU A 107 29.76 -7.76 0.49
CA LEU A 107 31.21 -7.79 0.37
C LEU A 107 31.69 -8.84 -0.64
N ARG A 108 31.09 -10.05 -0.63
CA ARG A 108 31.45 -11.12 -1.59
C ARG A 108 31.12 -10.73 -3.04
N LYS A 109 30.02 -10.00 -3.25
CA LYS A 109 29.62 -9.54 -4.58
C LYS A 109 30.49 -8.37 -5.06
N GLY A 110 30.62 -7.33 -4.25
CA GLY A 110 31.33 -6.12 -4.63
C GLY A 110 30.85 -5.54 -5.97
N ASP A 111 31.80 -5.21 -6.83
CA ASP A 111 31.61 -4.67 -8.19
C ASP A 111 31.49 -5.75 -9.28
N LYS A 112 31.27 -7.01 -8.87
CA LYS A 112 31.09 -8.14 -9.77
C LYS A 112 29.61 -8.37 -10.07
N SER A 113 29.37 -8.86 -11.28
CA SER A 113 28.08 -9.41 -11.71
C SER A 113 27.75 -10.70 -10.95
N LEU A 114 26.46 -11.03 -10.89
CA LEU A 114 25.99 -12.24 -10.22
C LEU A 114 26.61 -13.52 -10.79
N VAL A 115 26.85 -13.55 -12.11
CA VAL A 115 27.46 -14.69 -12.80
C VAL A 115 28.90 -14.90 -12.34
N GLU A 116 29.70 -13.83 -12.27
CA GLU A 116 31.11 -13.93 -11.86
C GLU A 116 31.29 -14.44 -10.43
N VAL A 117 30.34 -14.17 -9.52
CA VAL A 117 30.39 -14.63 -8.12
C VAL A 117 29.55 -15.87 -7.84
N GLY A 118 28.94 -16.47 -8.87
CA GLY A 118 28.03 -17.61 -8.72
C GLY A 118 26.89 -17.34 -7.74
N MET A 119 26.36 -16.11 -7.75
CA MET A 119 25.19 -15.74 -6.96
C MET A 119 23.93 -15.75 -7.82
N SER A 120 22.80 -16.00 -7.17
CA SER A 120 21.48 -15.81 -7.75
C SER A 120 20.62 -14.98 -6.82
N LEU A 121 19.58 -14.37 -7.38
CA LEU A 121 18.59 -13.65 -6.60
C LEU A 121 17.50 -14.62 -6.12
N VAL A 122 17.16 -14.52 -4.85
CA VAL A 122 16.01 -15.19 -4.26
C VAL A 122 14.71 -14.75 -4.94
N ARG A 123 14.61 -13.45 -5.26
CA ARG A 123 13.49 -12.89 -6.02
C ARG A 123 13.98 -11.78 -6.94
N LYS A 124 13.37 -11.67 -8.12
CA LYS A 124 13.61 -10.55 -9.04
C LYS A 124 13.16 -9.23 -8.40
N PRO A 125 14.00 -8.18 -8.38
CA PRO A 125 13.62 -6.85 -7.90
C PRO A 125 12.58 -6.25 -8.85
N ILE A 126 11.39 -5.99 -8.32
CA ILE A 126 10.31 -5.31 -9.05
C ILE A 126 9.76 -4.16 -8.21
N ARG A 127 9.13 -3.20 -8.88
CA ARG A 127 8.38 -2.16 -8.18
C ARG A 127 7.17 -2.78 -7.48
N PRO A 128 6.97 -2.55 -6.17
CA PRO A 128 5.78 -3.05 -5.49
C PRO A 128 4.52 -2.31 -5.96
N ASN A 129 3.40 -3.03 -6.06
CA ASN A 129 2.08 -2.44 -6.24
C ASN A 129 1.69 -1.67 -4.96
N TRP A 130 1.27 -0.42 -5.10
CA TRP A 130 0.90 0.42 -3.95
C TRP A 130 -0.17 -0.18 -3.05
N ARG A 131 -1.23 -0.76 -3.63
CA ARG A 131 -2.35 -1.32 -2.87
C ARG A 131 -1.88 -2.47 -1.98
N SER A 132 -1.08 -3.39 -2.53
CA SER A 132 -0.52 -4.51 -1.77
C SER A 132 0.58 -4.07 -0.79
N PHE A 133 1.28 -2.97 -1.07
CA PHE A 133 2.40 -2.46 -0.26
C PHE A 133 1.94 -1.64 0.95
N VAL A 134 0.83 -0.93 0.81
CA VAL A 134 0.15 -0.19 1.87
C VAL A 134 -1.04 -1.02 2.33
N LYS A 135 -0.78 -1.99 3.21
CA LYS A 135 -1.86 -2.61 3.98
C LYS A 135 -2.44 -1.52 4.89
N CYS A 136 -3.59 -0.97 4.52
CA CYS A 136 -4.50 -0.37 5.50
C CYS A 136 -5.28 -1.53 6.11
N ASN A 137 -5.16 -1.74 7.42
CA ASN A 137 -5.98 -2.72 8.11
C ASN A 137 -7.41 -2.18 8.16
N PHE A 138 -8.24 -2.64 7.22
CA PHE A 138 -9.70 -2.48 7.31
C PHE A 138 -10.36 -3.65 8.06
N ALA A 139 -9.56 -4.65 8.46
CA ALA A 139 -10.03 -5.92 9.03
C ALA A 139 -10.73 -5.79 10.41
N GLU A 140 -10.75 -4.61 11.01
CA GLU A 140 -11.41 -4.34 12.29
C GLU A 140 -12.81 -3.73 12.13
N ILE A 141 -13.27 -3.46 10.91
CA ILE A 141 -14.58 -2.86 10.67
C ILE A 141 -15.59 -3.98 10.36
N ASN A 142 -16.32 -4.43 11.38
CA ASN A 142 -17.46 -5.35 11.26
C ASN A 142 -18.76 -4.58 11.51
N GLU A 143 -19.24 -3.87 10.49
CA GLU A 143 -20.47 -3.05 10.58
C GLU A 143 -21.60 -3.74 9.79
N GLU A 144 -22.59 -4.29 10.50
CA GLU A 144 -23.71 -5.03 9.90
C GLU A 144 -24.50 -4.20 8.87
N ASN A 145 -24.60 -2.89 9.10
CA ASN A 145 -25.32 -1.95 8.23
C ASN A 145 -24.70 -1.78 6.84
N TRP A 146 -23.50 -2.33 6.59
CA TRP A 146 -22.85 -2.27 5.27
C TRP A 146 -23.36 -3.37 4.32
N LYS A 147 -23.99 -4.43 4.83
CA LYS A 147 -24.57 -5.51 4.01
C LYS A 147 -25.58 -4.97 3.01
N ASP A 148 -26.42 -4.02 3.44
CA ASP A 148 -27.42 -3.36 2.61
C ASP A 148 -26.83 -2.64 1.38
N PHE A 149 -25.54 -2.27 1.40
CA PHE A 149 -24.89 -1.51 0.32
C PHE A 149 -23.94 -2.36 -0.52
N LEU A 150 -23.42 -3.45 0.05
CA LEU A 150 -22.51 -4.35 -0.64
C LEU A 150 -23.26 -5.46 -1.40
N ASP A 151 -24.40 -5.94 -0.88
CA ASP A 151 -25.16 -7.03 -1.50
C ASP A 151 -25.98 -6.55 -2.72
N LEU A 152 -26.52 -5.32 -2.70
CA LEU A 152 -27.35 -4.78 -3.79
C LEU A 152 -26.57 -4.48 -5.09
N ALA A 153 -25.25 -4.23 -4.99
CA ALA A 153 -24.39 -3.92 -6.14
C ALA A 153 -23.59 -5.12 -6.66
N TYR A 154 -23.37 -6.15 -5.83
CA TYR A 154 -22.60 -7.33 -6.24
C TYR A 154 -23.40 -8.30 -7.13
N TRP A 155 -24.72 -8.40 -6.92
CA TRP A 155 -25.59 -9.34 -7.65
C TRP A 155 -26.24 -8.76 -8.92
N ASN A 156 -26.27 -7.44 -9.10
CA ASN A 156 -27.02 -6.77 -10.18
C ASN A 156 -26.11 -6.17 -11.28
N VAL A 157 -24.82 -6.50 -11.29
CA VAL A 157 -23.89 -6.07 -12.36
C VAL A 157 -23.83 -7.17 -13.41
N GLU A 158 -24.36 -6.90 -14.60
CA GLU A 158 -24.13 -7.76 -15.78
C GLU A 158 -22.62 -7.76 -16.08
N LEU A 159 -22.03 -8.95 -16.17
CA LEU A 159 -20.63 -9.14 -16.55
C LEU A 159 -20.56 -9.25 -18.08
N GLU A 160 -19.73 -8.42 -18.71
CA GLU A 160 -19.46 -8.55 -20.14
C GLU A 160 -18.55 -9.77 -20.38
N GLU A 161 -18.95 -10.67 -21.29
CA GLU A 161 -18.09 -11.76 -21.77
C GLU A 161 -16.94 -11.19 -22.59
N ASP A 162 -15.70 -11.46 -22.18
CA ASP A 162 -14.51 -11.21 -23.00
C ASP A 162 -14.62 -12.07 -24.28
N LYS A 163 -14.87 -11.43 -25.42
CA LYS A 163 -14.85 -12.10 -26.73
C LYS A 163 -13.40 -12.41 -27.11
N GLU A 164 -13.08 -13.69 -27.22
CA GLU A 164 -11.81 -14.21 -27.77
C GLU A 164 -11.57 -13.77 -29.22
#